data_AF-A0A812K2Z4-F1
#
_entry.id   AF-A0A812K2Z4-F1
#
_cell.length_a   1.000
_cell.length_b   1.000
_cell.length_c   1.000
_cell.angle_alpha   90.00
_cell.angle_beta   90.00
_cell.angle_gamma   90.00
#
_symmetry.space_group_name_H-M   'P 1'
#
loop_
_entity.id
_entity.type
_entity.pdbx_description
1 polymer ?
#
loop_
_entity_poly.entity_id
_entity_poly.type
_entity_poly.pdbx_seq_one_letter_code
_entity_poly.pdbx_strand_id
1 'polypeptide(L)'
;KLMTFYLYRVDNDQRYKLNGVNMANLLGDIWYLHNEVVFNCPRKFNISRLTRFKVTYRATKELWGQNKNFDSFVAFDKAKCTVPGCSMLHWLPLGYVIGCTKNDVGRVALPGEAAWFSLPGTCPSKFYFQKSNECEKREPGGQCKGGQVTGERDCTYQIEEAGEIPLDELSGIKNYNDVCESTGVREYDETTDKGTGTSFWNGKADPKKGAERVKFISDLFAKRFPHFPAHLDDPPCDA
;
A
#
# COMPACT_ATOMS: atom_id res chain seq x y z
N LYS A 1 4.76 20.52 4.54
CA LYS A 1 5.42 20.02 5.79
C LYS A 1 6.25 18.78 5.46
N LEU A 2 7.41 18.54 6.11
CA LEU A 2 8.13 17.26 5.97
C LEU A 2 7.53 16.24 6.94
N MET A 3 7.25 15.03 6.48
CA MET A 3 6.66 13.95 7.27
C MET A 3 7.30 12.61 6.94
N THR A 4 7.26 11.70 7.92
CA THR A 4 7.72 10.33 7.77
C THR A 4 6.66 9.40 8.34
N PHE A 5 6.24 8.42 7.55
CA PHE A 5 5.17 7.47 7.90
C PHE A 5 5.42 6.11 7.24
N TYR A 6 4.61 5.11 7.62
CA TYR A 6 4.64 3.81 6.97
C TYR A 6 3.54 3.68 5.93
N LEU A 7 3.90 3.17 4.76
CA LEU A 7 2.96 2.59 3.81
C LEU A 7 3.25 1.10 3.66
N TYR A 8 2.25 0.38 3.20
CA TYR A 8 2.27 -1.06 3.05
C TYR A 8 1.87 -1.42 1.63
N ARG A 9 2.39 -2.57 1.19
CA ARG A 9 1.98 -3.19 -0.06
C ARG A 9 1.90 -4.69 0.14
N VAL A 10 0.82 -5.28 -0.36
CA VAL A 10 0.72 -6.73 -0.54
C VAL A 10 1.01 -7.12 -1.99
N ASP A 11 1.83 -8.15 -2.17
CA ASP A 11 2.23 -8.64 -3.49
C ASP A 11 2.73 -10.10 -3.41
N ASN A 12 3.13 -10.63 -4.56
CA ASN A 12 3.65 -11.98 -4.74
C ASN A 12 5.17 -11.96 -5.00
N ASP A 13 5.78 -13.13 -5.17
CA ASP A 13 7.25 -13.27 -5.27
C ASP A 13 7.93 -12.66 -6.51
N GLN A 14 7.20 -12.03 -7.43
CA GLN A 14 7.78 -11.45 -8.64
C GLN A 14 8.52 -10.10 -8.46
N ARG A 15 8.59 -9.53 -7.24
CA ARG A 15 9.40 -8.35 -6.84
C ARG A 15 9.51 -7.27 -7.93
N TYR A 16 8.45 -6.49 -8.15
CA TYR A 16 8.48 -5.41 -9.14
C TYR A 16 9.13 -4.14 -8.60
N LYS A 17 9.90 -3.44 -9.46
CA LYS A 17 10.42 -2.10 -9.18
C LYS A 17 9.27 -1.16 -8.78
N LEU A 18 9.45 -0.44 -7.67
CA LEU A 18 8.54 0.63 -7.24
C LEU A 18 8.70 1.82 -8.19
N ASN A 19 7.82 1.93 -9.18
CA ASN A 19 7.84 2.99 -10.18
C ASN A 19 6.43 3.31 -10.68
N GLY A 20 5.64 4.05 -9.90
CA GLY A 20 4.21 4.22 -10.16
C GLY A 20 3.43 3.08 -9.51
N VAL A 21 3.17 3.19 -8.21
CA VAL A 21 2.58 2.10 -7.42
C VAL A 21 1.43 2.61 -6.56
N ASN A 22 0.44 1.73 -6.37
CA ASN A 22 -0.58 1.88 -5.34
C ASN A 22 -0.09 1.21 -4.06
N MET A 23 -0.32 1.86 -2.93
CA MET A 23 0.01 1.38 -1.59
C MET A 23 -1.15 1.70 -0.66
N ALA A 24 -1.08 1.25 0.57
CA ALA A 24 -2.06 1.58 1.59
C ALA A 24 -1.37 1.92 2.92
N ASN A 25 -2.10 2.51 3.87
CA ASN A 25 -1.72 2.33 5.27
C ASN A 25 -2.00 0.87 5.70
N LEU A 26 -1.58 0.51 6.93
CA LEU A 26 -1.75 -0.87 7.40
C LEU A 26 -3.22 -1.32 7.34
N LEU A 27 -4.14 -0.42 7.70
CA LEU A 27 -5.57 -0.69 7.68
C LEU A 27 -6.10 -0.97 6.26
N GLY A 28 -5.65 -0.21 5.25
CA GLY A 28 -6.07 -0.44 3.87
C GLY A 28 -5.58 -1.78 3.32
N ASP A 29 -4.35 -2.20 3.64
CA ASP A 29 -3.85 -3.51 3.21
C ASP A 29 -4.54 -4.67 3.95
N ILE A 30 -4.85 -4.53 5.25
CA ILE A 30 -5.64 -5.54 5.97
C ILE A 30 -7.06 -5.62 5.39
N TRP A 31 -7.68 -4.49 5.08
CA TRP A 31 -8.97 -4.44 4.41
C TRP A 31 -8.90 -5.19 3.08
N TYR A 32 -7.89 -4.92 2.25
CA TYR A 32 -7.75 -5.55 0.94
C TYR A 32 -7.50 -7.06 1.02
N LEU A 33 -6.63 -7.48 1.93
CA LEU A 33 -6.38 -8.89 2.19
C LEU A 33 -7.67 -9.63 2.56
N HIS A 34 -8.42 -9.09 3.51
CA HIS A 34 -9.64 -9.71 4.01
C HIS A 34 -10.81 -9.62 3.03
N ASN A 35 -10.89 -8.51 2.27
CA ASN A 35 -12.01 -8.25 1.38
C ASN A 35 -11.84 -8.80 -0.03
N GLU A 36 -10.62 -9.11 -0.48
CA GLU A 36 -10.37 -9.52 -1.86
C GLU A 36 -9.41 -10.70 -2.04
N VAL A 37 -8.58 -11.03 -1.05
CA VAL A 37 -7.45 -11.95 -1.25
C VAL A 37 -7.69 -13.30 -0.59
N VAL A 38 -7.91 -13.33 0.73
CA VAL A 38 -7.75 -14.54 1.56
C VAL A 38 -8.94 -15.50 1.54
N PHE A 39 -10.07 -15.13 0.92
CA PHE A 39 -11.15 -16.09 0.64
C PHE A 39 -10.88 -16.96 -0.61
N ASN A 40 -9.89 -16.60 -1.42
CA ASN A 40 -9.52 -17.40 -2.59
C ASN A 40 -8.51 -18.50 -2.19
N CYS A 41 -8.54 -19.59 -2.95
CA CYS A 41 -7.53 -20.63 -2.92
C CYS A 41 -7.18 -20.96 -4.39
N PRO A 42 -5.92 -20.74 -4.83
CA PRO A 42 -4.88 -19.98 -4.12
C PRO A 42 -5.30 -18.52 -3.87
N ARG A 43 -4.54 -17.78 -3.05
CA ARG A 43 -4.83 -16.34 -2.81
C ARG A 43 -4.87 -15.60 -4.14
N LYS A 44 -5.75 -14.60 -4.25
CA LYS A 44 -5.85 -13.73 -5.44
C LYS A 44 -4.47 -13.24 -5.86
N PHE A 45 -4.15 -13.38 -7.16
CA PHE A 45 -2.85 -13.04 -7.76
C PHE A 45 -1.61 -13.74 -7.15
N ASN A 46 -1.81 -14.85 -6.45
CA ASN A 46 -0.78 -15.56 -5.69
C ASN A 46 -0.05 -14.65 -4.69
N ILE A 47 -0.75 -13.66 -4.11
CA ILE A 47 -0.18 -12.78 -3.08
C ILE A 47 0.37 -13.66 -1.95
N SER A 48 1.58 -13.35 -1.49
CA SER A 48 2.30 -14.19 -0.51
C SER A 48 2.90 -13.38 0.64
N ARG A 49 2.92 -12.05 0.57
CA ARG A 49 3.54 -11.21 1.61
C ARG A 49 2.86 -9.85 1.80
N LEU A 50 3.11 -9.29 2.97
CA LEU A 50 2.85 -7.91 3.34
C LEU A 50 4.20 -7.21 3.57
N THR A 51 4.50 -6.20 2.76
CA THR A 51 5.75 -5.44 2.85
C THR A 51 5.47 -4.05 3.40
N ARG A 52 6.24 -3.63 4.42
CA ARG A 52 6.19 -2.29 5.01
C ARG A 52 7.30 -1.43 4.41
N PHE A 53 6.98 -0.18 4.13
CA PHE A 53 7.91 0.80 3.58
C PHE A 53 7.88 2.07 4.42
N LYS A 54 9.06 2.58 4.77
CA LYS A 54 9.17 3.90 5.39
C LYS A 54 9.19 4.94 4.27
N VAL A 55 8.25 5.87 4.34
CA VAL A 55 8.09 6.94 3.36
C VAL A 55 8.46 8.25 4.03
N THR A 56 9.36 9.01 3.42
CA THR A 56 9.60 10.41 3.76
C THR A 56 9.00 11.27 2.67
N TYR A 57 8.17 12.25 3.03
CA TYR A 57 7.36 12.99 2.08
C TYR A 57 7.27 14.48 2.43
N ARG A 58 7.21 15.30 1.39
CA ARG A 58 6.91 16.72 1.48
C ARG A 58 6.09 17.12 0.26
N ALA A 59 4.89 17.67 0.52
CA ALA A 59 4.07 18.29 -0.49
C ALA A 59 4.80 19.44 -1.19
N THR A 60 4.44 19.69 -2.44
CA THR A 60 4.89 20.86 -3.20
C THR A 60 4.34 22.15 -2.63
N LYS A 61 4.93 23.29 -3.00
CA LYS A 61 4.46 24.60 -2.55
C LYS A 61 3.03 24.89 -3.05
N GLU A 62 2.72 24.44 -4.26
CA GLU A 62 1.45 24.58 -4.94
C GLU A 62 0.33 23.83 -4.21
N LEU A 63 0.60 22.60 -3.76
CA LEU A 63 -0.35 21.81 -2.98
C LEU A 63 -0.45 22.32 -1.54
N TRP A 64 0.70 22.64 -0.92
CA TRP A 64 0.73 23.17 0.45
C TRP A 64 0.02 24.52 0.57
N GLY A 65 0.07 25.36 -0.48
CA GLY A 65 -0.67 26.61 -0.56
C GLY A 65 -2.19 26.44 -0.56
N GLN A 66 -2.69 25.23 -0.83
CA GLN A 66 -4.10 24.85 -0.73
C GLN A 66 -4.45 24.24 0.63
N ASN A 67 -3.54 24.29 1.60
CA ASN A 67 -3.67 23.68 2.92
C ASN A 67 -3.87 22.15 2.86
N LYS A 68 -3.24 21.50 1.88
CA LYS A 68 -3.24 20.03 1.71
C LYS A 68 -1.82 19.48 1.70
N ASN A 69 -1.66 18.24 2.14
CA ASN A 69 -0.41 17.49 2.00
C ASN A 69 -0.49 16.49 0.86
N PHE A 70 -1.65 15.90 0.60
CA PHE A 70 -1.86 14.90 -0.45
C PHE A 70 -2.77 15.43 -1.56
N ASP A 71 -2.56 14.91 -2.76
CA ASP A 71 -3.49 15.10 -3.87
C ASP A 71 -4.53 13.97 -3.88
N SER A 72 -5.53 14.04 -4.75
CA SER A 72 -6.48 12.94 -4.96
C SER A 72 -5.76 11.68 -5.44
N PHE A 73 -6.15 10.52 -4.89
CA PHE A 73 -5.65 9.23 -5.33
C PHE A 73 -5.87 9.00 -6.83
N VAL A 74 -4.84 8.47 -7.50
CA VAL A 74 -4.94 7.94 -8.86
C VAL A 74 -4.41 6.52 -8.93
N ALA A 75 -5.14 5.65 -9.62
CA ALA A 75 -4.71 4.26 -9.77
C ALA A 75 -3.51 4.13 -10.73
N PHE A 76 -2.50 3.38 -10.30
CA PHE A 76 -1.39 2.93 -11.13
C PHE A 76 -1.54 1.46 -11.51
N ASP A 77 -1.84 1.19 -12.78
CA ASP A 77 -1.87 -0.16 -13.32
C ASP A 77 -0.64 -0.41 -14.18
N LYS A 78 0.13 -1.45 -13.83
CA LYS A 78 1.39 -1.80 -14.52
C LYS A 78 2.29 -0.55 -14.70
N ALA A 79 2.43 0.25 -13.64
CA ALA A 79 3.23 1.48 -13.59
C ALA A 79 2.68 2.71 -14.33
N LYS A 80 1.49 2.61 -14.94
CA LYS A 80 0.81 3.69 -15.66
C LYS A 80 -0.33 4.26 -14.82
N CYS A 81 -0.42 5.58 -14.71
CA CYS A 81 -1.62 6.25 -14.23
C CYS A 81 -2.77 6.01 -15.22
N THR A 82 -3.81 5.30 -14.80
CA THR A 82 -4.93 4.91 -15.68
C THR A 82 -6.16 5.81 -15.55
N VAL A 83 -6.14 6.75 -14.62
CA VAL A 83 -7.18 7.78 -14.50
C VAL A 83 -7.09 8.76 -15.69
N PRO A 84 -8.23 9.18 -16.29
CA PRO A 84 -8.21 10.17 -17.36
C PRO A 84 -7.56 11.49 -16.90
N GLY A 85 -6.68 12.06 -17.73
CA GLY A 85 -6.16 13.41 -17.52
C GLY A 85 -5.09 13.55 -16.44
N CYS A 86 -4.40 12.48 -16.00
CA CYS A 86 -3.48 12.56 -14.87
C CYS A 86 -2.45 13.70 -14.96
N SER A 87 -1.90 13.95 -16.17
CA SER A 87 -0.96 15.05 -16.39
C SER A 87 -1.57 16.41 -16.13
N MET A 88 -2.76 16.67 -16.68
CA MET A 88 -3.41 17.98 -16.60
C MET A 88 -4.00 18.24 -15.21
N LEU A 89 -4.50 17.20 -14.53
CA LEU A 89 -5.20 17.32 -13.26
C LEU A 89 -4.28 17.26 -12.04
N HIS A 90 -3.16 16.53 -12.14
CA HIS A 90 -2.28 16.27 -10.98
C HIS A 90 -0.85 16.78 -11.23
N TRP A 91 -0.16 16.27 -12.26
CA TRP A 91 1.28 16.51 -12.41
C TRP A 91 1.63 17.95 -12.80
N LEU A 92 0.94 18.53 -13.78
CA LEU A 92 1.16 19.89 -14.27
C LEU A 92 0.71 21.01 -13.31
N PRO A 93 -0.34 20.87 -12.50
CA PRO A 93 -0.68 21.88 -11.49
C PRO A 93 0.06 21.69 -10.17
N LEU A 94 0.29 20.45 -9.72
CA LEU A 94 0.73 20.17 -8.34
C LEU A 94 2.13 19.55 -8.26
N GLY A 95 2.71 19.12 -9.38
CA GLY A 95 3.91 18.27 -9.38
C GLY A 95 3.57 16.81 -9.10
N TYR A 96 4.60 15.97 -8.99
CA TYR A 96 4.45 14.54 -8.72
C TYR A 96 4.33 14.28 -7.22
N VAL A 97 3.24 14.73 -6.63
CA VAL A 97 2.90 14.54 -5.21
C VAL A 97 2.27 13.16 -4.95
N ILE A 98 2.32 12.70 -3.70
CA ILE A 98 1.59 11.47 -3.32
C ILE A 98 0.10 11.81 -3.28
N GLY A 99 -0.70 10.97 -3.93
CA GLY A 99 -2.16 11.05 -3.84
C GLY A 99 -2.69 10.13 -2.75
N CYS A 100 -3.85 10.44 -2.17
CA CYS A 100 -4.53 9.56 -1.22
C CYS A 100 -6.05 9.56 -1.37
N THR A 101 -6.69 8.51 -0.87
CA THR A 101 -8.15 8.47 -0.67
C THR A 101 -8.49 7.57 0.50
N LYS A 102 -9.52 7.92 1.26
CA LYS A 102 -10.06 7.08 2.33
C LYS A 102 -10.84 5.92 1.71
N ASN A 103 -10.69 4.74 2.28
CA ASN A 103 -11.45 3.56 1.89
C ASN A 103 -12.77 3.50 2.67
N ASP A 104 -13.83 3.02 2.02
CA ASP A 104 -15.10 2.74 2.71
C ASP A 104 -14.96 1.46 3.54
N VAL A 105 -14.84 1.62 4.86
CA VAL A 105 -14.62 0.54 5.82
C VAL A 105 -15.89 -0.24 6.19
N GLY A 106 -17.02 -0.02 5.51
CA GLY A 106 -18.30 -0.69 5.85
C GLY A 106 -18.30 -2.23 5.78
N ARG A 107 -17.29 -2.87 5.16
CA ARG A 107 -17.24 -4.34 4.97
C ARG A 107 -16.20 -5.08 5.81
N VAL A 108 -15.20 -4.39 6.36
CA VAL A 108 -14.18 -4.99 7.24
C VAL A 108 -14.02 -4.06 8.44
N ALA A 109 -14.40 -4.53 9.62
CA ALA A 109 -14.35 -3.71 10.82
C ALA A 109 -12.89 -3.54 11.29
N LEU A 110 -12.37 -2.32 11.24
CA LEU A 110 -10.99 -1.97 11.61
C LEU A 110 -10.97 -0.73 12.53
N PRO A 111 -9.99 -0.61 13.44
CA PRO A 111 -9.90 0.47 14.42
C PRO A 111 -9.29 1.76 13.83
N GLY A 112 -9.91 2.33 12.80
CA GLY A 112 -9.47 3.59 12.21
C GLY A 112 -9.84 3.75 10.74
N GLU A 113 -9.19 4.69 10.08
CA GLU A 113 -9.42 5.00 8.67
C GLU A 113 -8.43 4.24 7.78
N ALA A 114 -8.93 3.28 7.00
CA ALA A 114 -8.17 2.69 5.91
C ALA A 114 -7.98 3.72 4.79
N ALA A 115 -6.78 3.82 4.23
CA ALA A 115 -6.47 4.76 3.17
C ALA A 115 -5.55 4.15 2.12
N TRP A 116 -5.81 4.50 0.86
CA TRP A 116 -5.01 4.17 -0.30
C TRP A 116 -4.13 5.34 -0.67
N PHE A 117 -2.93 5.04 -1.17
CA PHE A 117 -1.95 6.03 -1.57
C PHE A 117 -1.40 5.71 -2.96
N SER A 118 -1.23 6.74 -3.79
CA SER A 118 -0.69 6.63 -5.13
C SER A 118 0.65 7.34 -5.21
N LEU A 119 1.72 6.59 -5.49
CA LEU A 119 3.10 7.11 -5.53
C LEU A 119 3.56 7.23 -6.98
N PRO A 120 3.63 8.46 -7.55
CA PRO A 120 3.97 8.65 -8.95
C PRO A 120 5.46 8.41 -9.21
N GLY A 121 5.76 7.37 -9.99
CA GLY A 121 7.10 7.11 -10.48
C GLY A 121 7.43 7.85 -11.78
N THR A 122 8.60 7.55 -12.37
CA THR A 122 9.03 8.07 -13.66
C THR A 122 8.08 7.65 -14.78
N CYS A 123 7.85 8.50 -15.77
CA CYS A 123 7.01 8.21 -16.93
C CYS A 123 5.64 7.60 -16.56
N PRO A 124 4.85 8.22 -15.65
CA PRO A 124 3.58 7.67 -15.21
C PRO A 124 2.52 7.64 -16.32
N SER A 125 2.76 8.27 -17.48
CA SER A 125 1.87 8.17 -18.65
C SER A 125 1.96 6.85 -19.42
N LYS A 126 2.95 5.99 -19.12
CA LYS A 126 3.22 4.74 -19.85
C LYS A 126 3.21 3.53 -18.93
N PHE A 127 2.84 2.38 -19.50
CA PHE A 127 3.04 1.09 -18.83
C PHE A 127 4.54 0.81 -18.66
N TYR A 128 4.92 -0.02 -17.68
CA TYR A 128 6.34 -0.29 -17.38
C TYR A 128 7.13 -0.75 -18.62
N PHE A 129 6.53 -1.57 -19.47
CA PHE A 129 7.14 -2.10 -20.70
C PHE A 129 7.18 -1.09 -21.86
N GLN A 130 6.66 0.13 -21.66
CA GLN A 130 6.65 1.23 -22.62
C GLN A 130 7.44 2.45 -22.13
N LYS A 131 8.04 2.39 -20.93
CA LYS A 131 8.85 3.49 -20.39
C LYS A 131 10.16 3.58 -21.17
N SER A 132 10.48 4.78 -21.66
CA SER A 132 11.73 5.08 -22.35
C SER A 132 12.53 6.12 -21.56
N ASN A 133 13.85 6.16 -21.75
CA ASN A 133 14.71 7.18 -21.12
C ASN A 133 14.24 8.61 -21.44
N GLU A 134 13.70 8.85 -22.64
CA GLU A 134 13.13 10.13 -23.03
C GLU A 134 11.90 10.47 -22.20
N CYS A 135 10.98 9.52 -22.02
CA CYS A 135 9.79 9.71 -21.21
C CYS A 135 10.14 9.92 -19.73
N GLU A 136 11.08 9.16 -19.17
CA GLU A 136 11.52 9.32 -17.78
C GLU A 136 12.22 10.67 -17.53
N LYS A 137 12.86 11.25 -18.54
CA LYS A 137 13.40 12.62 -18.46
C LYS A 137 12.31 13.67 -18.49
N ARG A 138 11.29 13.49 -19.35
CA ARG A 138 10.17 14.42 -19.48
C ARG A 138 9.24 14.36 -18.26
N GLU A 139 9.07 13.18 -17.70
CA GLU A 139 8.19 12.89 -16.59
C GLU A 139 8.99 12.20 -15.47
N PRO A 140 9.75 12.96 -14.65
CA PRO A 140 10.68 12.40 -13.67
C PRO A 140 10.01 11.68 -12.49
N GLY A 141 8.71 11.87 -12.27
CA GLY A 141 8.02 11.32 -11.10
C GLY A 141 8.36 12.10 -9.82
N GLY A 142 7.89 11.61 -8.67
CA GLY A 142 8.05 12.28 -7.38
C GLY A 142 9.20 11.74 -6.53
N GLN A 143 9.78 10.60 -6.90
CA GLN A 143 10.82 9.95 -6.11
C GLN A 143 12.17 10.66 -6.24
N CYS A 144 12.68 11.19 -5.13
CA CYS A 144 13.95 11.90 -5.08
C CYS A 144 15.16 10.98 -5.30
N LYS A 145 16.00 11.33 -6.27
CA LYS A 145 17.23 10.58 -6.63
C LYS A 145 18.39 10.74 -5.63
N GLY A 146 18.37 11.76 -4.77
CA GLY A 146 19.53 12.21 -3.99
C GLY A 146 19.46 12.05 -2.47
N GLY A 147 18.60 11.18 -1.92
CA GLY A 147 18.52 10.97 -0.46
C GLY A 147 17.73 12.04 0.31
N GLN A 148 17.44 13.18 -0.30
CA GLN A 148 16.80 14.31 0.37
C GLN A 148 15.49 14.69 -0.31
N VAL A 149 14.43 14.76 0.50
CA VAL A 149 13.11 15.21 0.07
C VAL A 149 13.04 16.74 0.13
N THR A 150 12.94 17.38 -1.03
CA THR A 150 12.93 18.84 -1.15
C THR A 150 11.51 19.42 -1.16
N GLY A 151 10.53 18.65 -1.63
CA GLY A 151 9.18 19.15 -1.94
C GLY A 151 9.14 19.93 -3.25
N GLU A 152 10.16 19.79 -4.10
CA GLU A 152 10.10 20.28 -5.48
C GLU A 152 9.20 19.37 -6.33
N ARG A 153 8.77 19.86 -7.48
CA ARG A 153 7.73 19.21 -8.31
C ARG A 153 8.11 17.80 -8.79
N ASP A 154 9.40 17.47 -8.83
CA ASP A 154 9.98 16.18 -9.23
C ASP A 154 10.74 15.48 -8.08
N CYS A 155 10.61 15.99 -6.86
CA CYS A 155 11.26 15.43 -5.68
C CYS A 155 10.40 15.70 -4.44
N THR A 156 9.36 14.90 -4.29
CA THR A 156 8.36 15.01 -3.22
C THR A 156 8.47 13.89 -2.20
N TYR A 157 8.98 12.72 -2.57
CA TYR A 157 9.09 11.58 -1.64
C TYR A 157 10.36 10.76 -1.79
N GLN A 158 10.66 10.04 -0.72
CA GLN A 158 11.55 8.90 -0.69
C GLN A 158 10.87 7.72 -0.03
N ILE A 159 11.24 6.52 -0.48
CA ILE A 159 10.68 5.27 -0.01
C ILE A 159 11.82 4.27 0.20
N GLU A 160 11.83 3.60 1.34
CA GLU A 160 12.75 2.53 1.67
C GLU A 160 11.98 1.33 2.23
N GLU A 161 12.44 0.11 1.90
CA GLU A 161 11.89 -1.11 2.47
C GLU A 161 12.17 -1.16 3.98
N ALA A 162 11.12 -1.36 4.78
CA ALA A 162 11.13 -1.33 6.23
C ALA A 162 10.63 -2.64 6.85
N GLY A 163 10.87 -3.75 6.14
CA GLY A 163 10.56 -5.11 6.54
C GLY A 163 9.39 -5.72 5.80
N GLU A 164 9.29 -7.05 5.86
CA GLU A 164 8.21 -7.83 5.26
C GLU A 164 7.81 -9.01 6.14
N ILE A 165 6.56 -9.42 6.00
CA ILE A 165 5.97 -10.57 6.69
C ILE A 165 5.28 -11.47 5.66
N PRO A 166 5.63 -12.76 5.57
CA PRO A 166 4.89 -13.73 4.76
C PRO A 166 3.46 -13.89 5.27
N LEU A 167 2.47 -13.98 4.37
CA LEU A 167 1.08 -14.18 4.78
C LEU A 167 0.84 -15.55 5.41
N ASP A 168 1.64 -16.55 5.04
CA ASP A 168 1.64 -17.89 5.66
C ASP A 168 1.98 -17.83 7.15
N GLU A 169 2.81 -16.85 7.58
CA GLU A 169 3.12 -16.63 8.99
C GLU A 169 1.91 -16.03 9.72
N LEU A 170 1.13 -15.17 9.05
CA LEU A 170 -0.08 -14.59 9.61
C LEU A 170 -1.19 -15.64 9.79
N SER A 171 -1.40 -16.50 8.79
CA SER A 171 -2.40 -17.56 8.89
C SER A 171 -1.92 -18.79 9.65
N GLY A 172 -0.61 -19.00 9.78
CA GLY A 172 -0.04 -20.23 10.33
C GLY A 172 -0.14 -21.41 9.37
N ILE A 173 -0.49 -21.19 8.10
CA ILE A 173 -0.59 -22.23 7.06
C ILE A 173 0.60 -22.09 6.11
N LYS A 174 1.53 -23.04 6.19
CA LYS A 174 2.73 -23.06 5.34
C LYS A 174 2.38 -23.39 3.89
N ASN A 175 2.93 -22.62 2.96
CA ASN A 175 2.77 -22.74 1.51
C ASN A 175 1.30 -22.74 1.09
N TYR A 176 0.47 -21.84 1.66
CA TYR A 176 -0.98 -21.87 1.48
C TYR A 176 -1.40 -21.94 0.00
N ASN A 177 -0.76 -21.15 -0.87
CA ASN A 177 -1.06 -21.13 -2.31
C ASN A 177 -0.84 -22.48 -3.00
N ASP A 178 0.02 -23.36 -2.45
CA ASP A 178 0.32 -24.67 -3.03
C ASP A 178 -0.54 -25.79 -2.41
N VAL A 179 -0.99 -25.62 -1.16
CA VAL A 179 -1.60 -26.72 -0.38
C VAL A 179 -3.10 -26.58 -0.16
N CYS A 180 -3.69 -25.40 -0.37
CA CYS A 180 -5.08 -25.15 -0.01
C CYS A 180 -6.08 -26.03 -0.79
N GLU A 181 -5.79 -26.35 -2.06
CA GLU A 181 -6.66 -27.23 -2.87
C GLU A 181 -6.58 -28.69 -2.43
N SER A 182 -5.36 -29.20 -2.21
CA SER A 182 -5.13 -30.62 -1.89
C SER A 182 -5.52 -30.99 -0.45
N THR A 183 -5.43 -30.04 0.48
CA THR A 183 -5.77 -30.26 1.89
C THR A 183 -7.18 -29.81 2.27
N GLY A 184 -7.82 -28.97 1.45
CA GLY A 184 -9.11 -28.37 1.74
C GLY A 184 -9.10 -27.29 2.83
N VAL A 185 -7.91 -26.88 3.32
CA VAL A 185 -7.78 -25.75 4.26
C VAL A 185 -8.12 -24.44 3.57
N ARG A 186 -8.76 -23.53 4.30
CA ARG A 186 -9.18 -22.20 3.83
C ARG A 186 -8.74 -21.17 4.85
N GLU A 187 -8.07 -20.11 4.40
CA GLU A 187 -7.75 -19.00 5.28
C GLU A 187 -8.99 -18.25 5.75
N TYR A 188 -9.98 -18.14 4.88
CA TYR A 188 -11.24 -17.48 5.14
C TYR A 188 -12.33 -18.00 4.18
N ASP A 189 -13.56 -18.10 4.67
CA ASP A 189 -14.76 -18.39 3.90
C ASP A 189 -15.82 -17.34 4.25
N GLU A 190 -16.32 -16.64 3.23
CA GLU A 190 -17.24 -15.51 3.44
C GLU A 190 -18.62 -15.94 3.97
N THR A 191 -19.03 -17.19 3.74
CA THR A 191 -20.34 -17.68 4.17
C THR A 191 -20.33 -18.01 5.67
N THR A 192 -19.24 -18.60 6.14
CA THR A 192 -19.09 -19.01 7.55
C THR A 192 -18.36 -17.97 8.41
N ASP A 193 -17.79 -16.95 7.78
CA ASP A 193 -16.98 -15.89 8.38
C ASP A 193 -15.77 -16.43 9.17
N LYS A 194 -15.21 -17.54 8.69
CA LYS A 194 -14.15 -18.32 9.36
C LYS A 194 -13.22 -19.01 8.37
N GLY A 195 -12.00 -19.30 8.81
CA GLY A 195 -11.08 -20.22 8.14
C GLY A 195 -11.23 -21.68 8.60
N THR A 196 -10.73 -22.61 7.79
CA THR A 196 -10.49 -24.02 8.13
C THR A 196 -8.98 -24.25 8.20
N GLY A 197 -8.45 -24.45 9.41
CA GLY A 197 -6.99 -24.59 9.65
C GLY A 197 -6.31 -23.33 10.18
N THR A 198 -7.02 -22.20 10.20
CA THR A 198 -6.60 -20.97 10.90
C THR A 198 -7.79 -20.23 11.47
N SER A 199 -7.55 -19.36 12.45
CA SER A 199 -8.55 -18.44 12.99
C SER A 199 -8.22 -16.97 12.79
N PHE A 200 -7.07 -16.66 12.18
CA PHE A 200 -6.55 -15.30 12.05
C PHE A 200 -7.52 -14.35 11.33
N TRP A 201 -8.15 -14.83 10.25
CA TRP A 201 -9.11 -14.05 9.47
C TRP A 201 -10.56 -14.16 9.95
N ASN A 202 -10.86 -14.87 11.04
CA ASN A 202 -12.25 -15.02 11.49
C ASN A 202 -12.87 -13.67 11.88
N GLY A 203 -14.17 -13.48 11.61
CA GLY A 203 -14.93 -12.31 12.07
C GLY A 203 -14.63 -11.02 11.30
N LYS A 204 -14.90 -10.97 10.00
CA LYS A 204 -14.61 -9.81 9.13
C LYS A 204 -15.28 -8.52 9.61
N ALA A 205 -16.51 -8.61 10.09
CA ALA A 205 -17.28 -7.49 10.61
C ALA A 205 -17.14 -7.29 12.14
N ASP A 206 -16.28 -8.06 12.82
CA ASP A 206 -16.06 -7.93 14.27
C ASP A 206 -14.95 -6.90 14.55
N PRO A 207 -15.26 -5.74 15.15
CA PRO A 207 -14.29 -4.67 15.40
C PRO A 207 -13.19 -5.09 16.39
N LYS A 208 -13.49 -5.99 17.33
CA LYS A 208 -12.50 -6.48 18.29
C LYS A 208 -11.45 -7.34 17.58
N LYS A 209 -11.90 -8.27 16.74
CA LYS A 209 -10.98 -9.10 15.93
C LYS A 209 -10.23 -8.28 14.89
N GLY A 210 -10.86 -7.25 14.34
CA GLY A 210 -10.21 -6.22 13.54
C GLY A 210 -9.01 -5.60 14.26
N ALA A 211 -9.25 -5.10 15.48
CA ALA A 211 -8.21 -4.49 16.29
C ALA A 211 -7.11 -5.51 16.70
N GLU A 212 -7.48 -6.75 17.01
CA GLU A 212 -6.53 -7.82 17.32
C GLU A 212 -5.60 -8.13 16.13
N ARG A 213 -6.14 -8.22 14.90
CA ARG A 213 -5.34 -8.43 13.67
C ARG A 213 -4.36 -7.28 13.43
N VAL A 214 -4.84 -6.04 13.52
CA VAL A 214 -3.99 -4.85 13.36
C VAL A 214 -2.87 -4.87 14.38
N LYS A 215 -3.20 -5.11 15.65
CA LYS A 215 -2.21 -5.17 16.73
C LYS A 215 -1.19 -6.29 16.49
N PHE A 216 -1.64 -7.48 16.14
CA PHE A 216 -0.75 -8.62 15.88
C PHE A 216 0.28 -8.31 14.79
N ILE A 217 -0.16 -7.74 13.66
CA ILE A 217 0.73 -7.40 12.55
C ILE A 217 1.71 -6.28 12.96
N SER A 218 1.23 -5.24 13.65
CA SER A 218 2.09 -4.16 14.14
C SER A 218 3.15 -4.66 15.13
N ASP A 219 2.76 -5.51 16.09
CA ASP A 219 3.67 -6.13 17.05
C ASP A 219 4.72 -7.00 16.35
N LEU A 220 4.31 -7.74 15.31
CA LEU A 220 5.21 -8.60 14.55
C LEU A 220 6.26 -7.79 13.78
N PHE A 221 5.86 -6.68 13.15
CA PHE A 221 6.80 -5.74 12.54
C PHE A 221 7.76 -5.12 13.55
N ALA A 222 7.26 -4.67 14.70
CA ALA A 222 8.08 -4.08 15.75
C ALA A 222 9.11 -5.07 16.32
N LYS A 223 8.70 -6.32 16.53
CA LYS A 223 9.57 -7.39 17.02
C LYS A 223 10.65 -7.78 16.01
N ARG A 224 10.29 -7.93 14.74
CA ARG A 224 11.19 -8.48 13.70
C ARG A 224 12.12 -7.43 13.10
N PHE A 225 11.71 -6.16 13.12
CA PHE A 225 12.46 -5.06 12.51
C PHE A 225 12.70 -3.93 13.52
N PRO A 226 13.41 -4.20 14.64
CA PRO A 226 13.57 -3.26 15.76
C PRO A 226 14.42 -2.03 15.42
N HIS A 227 15.13 -2.05 14.29
CA HIS A 227 15.91 -0.90 13.80
C HIS A 227 15.05 0.21 13.18
N PHE A 228 13.80 -0.10 12.86
CA PHE A 228 12.82 0.88 12.40
C PHE A 228 11.92 1.30 13.57
N PRO A 229 11.46 2.57 13.62
CA PRO A 229 10.45 2.98 14.59
C PRO A 229 9.26 2.02 14.64
N ALA A 230 8.91 1.53 15.84
CA ALA A 230 7.79 0.61 15.99
C ALA A 230 6.47 1.25 15.56
N HIS A 231 6.34 2.56 15.79
CA HIS A 231 5.17 3.35 15.45
C HIS A 231 5.60 4.65 14.74
N LEU A 232 4.88 4.98 13.67
CA LEU A 232 4.83 6.30 13.06
C LEU A 232 3.36 6.61 12.83
N ASP A 233 2.93 7.83 13.12
CA ASP A 233 1.54 8.22 12.91
C ASP A 233 1.18 8.10 11.42
N ASP A 234 0.01 7.52 11.15
CA ASP A 234 -0.56 7.54 9.80
C ASP A 234 -0.80 9.00 9.38
N PRO A 235 -0.43 9.38 8.15
CA PRO A 235 -0.67 10.74 7.71
C PRO A 235 -2.17 10.95 7.48
N PRO A 236 -2.72 12.15 7.82
CA PRO A 236 -4.11 12.45 7.51
C PRO A 236 -4.27 12.49 5.98
N CYS A 237 -5.18 11.69 5.45
CA CYS A 237 -5.54 11.80 4.04
C CYS A 237 -6.42 13.03 3.84
N ASP A 238 -5.78 14.16 3.47
CA ASP A 238 -6.36 15.51 3.35
C ASP A 238 -6.59 15.94 1.88
N ALA A 239 -6.65 14.95 0.98
CA ALA A 239 -6.87 15.11 -0.46
C ALA A 239 -8.20 15.80 -0.82
#